data_AF-A0A7L5A9U7-F1
#
_entry.id   AF-A0A7L5A9U7-F1
#
_cell.length_a   1.000
_cell.length_b   1.000
_cell.length_c   1.000
_cell.angle_alpha   90.00
_cell.angle_beta   90.00
_cell.angle_gamma   90.00
#
_symmetry.space_group_name_H-M   'P 1'
#
loop_
_entity.id
_entity.type
_entity.pdbx_description
1 polymer ?
#
loop_
_entity_poly.entity_id
_entity_poly.type
_entity_poly.pdbx_seq_one_letter_code
_entity_poly.pdbx_strand_id
1 'polypeptide(L)' 'MPDSLVSEIATGLHDLCQPLSTLQCHLEIGMMDATATAMSAAIAEALHVCVQLNDQVRGMQIRVLQSRTARESEGL' A
#
# COMPACT_ATOMS: atom_id res chain seq x y z
N MET A 1 -6.25 24.01 9.90
CA MET A 1 -5.45 23.16 8.99
C MET A 1 -5.49 21.78 9.61
N PRO A 2 -6.00 20.72 8.93
CA PRO A 2 -5.82 19.37 9.47
C PRO A 2 -4.32 19.18 9.76
N ASP A 3 -4.01 18.52 10.87
CA ASP A 3 -2.63 18.14 11.23
C ASP A 3 -1.93 17.66 9.95
N SER A 4 -0.79 18.25 9.58
CA SER A 4 -0.09 17.95 8.32
C SER A 4 0.11 16.44 8.14
N LEU A 5 0.35 15.73 9.24
CA LEU A 5 0.42 14.28 9.32
C LEU A 5 -0.88 13.56 8.88
N VAL A 6 -2.05 14.06 9.28
CA VAL A 6 -3.35 13.48 8.88
C VAL A 6 -3.54 13.65 7.37
N SER A 7 -3.13 14.78 6.80
CA SER A 7 -3.17 14.99 5.36
C SER A 7 -2.22 14.06 4.61
N GLU A 8 -1.00 13.85 5.13
CA GLU A 8 -0.03 12.92 4.53
C GLU A 8 -0.49 11.46 4.60
N ILE A 9 -1.10 11.05 5.71
CA ILE A 9 -1.70 9.72 5.85
C ILE A 9 -2.87 9.56 4.89
N ALA A 10 -3.74 10.56 4.76
CA ALA A 10 -4.86 10.52 3.83
C ALA A 10 -4.40 10.38 2.37
N THR A 11 -3.37 11.11 1.95
CA THR A 11 -2.74 10.95 0.64
C THR A 11 -2.16 9.55 0.48
N GLY A 12 -1.39 9.06 1.46
CA GLY A 12 -0.83 7.71 1.41
C GLY A 12 -1.90 6.61 1.33
N LEU A 13 -3.03 6.77 2.02
CA LEU A 13 -4.17 5.86 1.92
C LEU A 13 -4.82 5.90 0.53
N HIS A 14 -4.96 7.09 -0.06
CA HIS A 14 -5.45 7.25 -1.42
C HIS A 14 -4.54 6.53 -2.43
N ASP A 15 -3.22 6.69 -2.29
CA ASP A 15 -2.23 6.08 -3.17
C ASP A 15 -2.25 4.54 -3.08
N LEU A 16 -2.65 3.96 -1.94
CA LEU A 16 -2.81 2.52 -1.76
C LEU A 16 -4.04 1.93 -2.48
N CYS A 17 -5.06 2.74 -2.79
CA CYS A 17 -6.27 2.24 -3.45
C CYS A 17 -5.99 1.68 -4.86
N GLN A 18 -5.08 2.30 -5.60
CA GLN A 18 -4.72 1.86 -6.94
C GLN A 18 -4.08 0.46 -6.95
N PRO A 19 -2.97 0.19 -6.22
CA PRO A 19 -2.37 -1.15 -6.20
C PRO A 19 -3.32 -2.20 -5.62
N LEU A 20 -4.16 -1.87 -4.63
CA LEU A 20 -5.20 -2.80 -4.15
C LEU A 20 -6.18 -3.19 -5.26
N SER A 21 -6.61 -2.22 -6.07
CA SER A 21 -7.49 -2.47 -7.20
C SER A 21 -6.80 -3.31 -8.28
N THR A 22 -5.54 -3.02 -8.60
CA THR A 22 -4.73 -3.81 -9.55
C THR A 22 -4.60 -5.27 -9.09
N LEU A 23 -4.31 -5.49 -7.81
CA LEU A 23 -4.23 -6.83 -7.22
C LEU A 23 -5.54 -7.60 -7.37
N GLN A 24 -6.67 -6.96 -7.06
CA GLN A 24 -8.00 -7.56 -7.20
C GLN A 24 -8.28 -7.94 -8.65
N CYS A 25 -8.04 -7.02 -9.60
CA CYS A 25 -8.22 -7.27 -11.02
C CYS A 25 -7.40 -8.46 -11.53
N HIS A 26 -6.13 -8.59 -11.13
CA HIS A 26 -5.31 -9.73 -11.57
C HIS A 26 -5.87 -11.07 -11.10
N LEU A 27 -6.30 -11.15 -9.84
CA LEU A 27 -6.90 -12.36 -9.29
C LEU A 27 -8.25 -12.69 -9.95
N GLU A 28 -9.10 -11.68 -10.18
CA GLU A 28 -10.37 -11.87 -10.89
C GLU A 28 -10.17 -12.39 -12.32
N ILE A 29 -9.20 -11.83 -13.06
CA ILE A 29 -8.84 -12.30 -14.41
C ILE A 29 -8.38 -13.77 -14.37
N GLY A 30 -7.51 -14.13 -13.43
CA GLY A 30 -7.05 -15.51 -13.26
C GLY A 30 -8.19 -16.47 -12.92
N MET A 31 -9.14 -16.03 -12.10
CA MET A 31 -10.34 -16.81 -11.76
C MET A 31 -11.27 -17.00 -12.96
N MET A 32 -11.43 -15.99 -13.81
CA MET A 32 -12.30 -16.04 -14.99
C MET A 32 -11.84 -17.05 -16.04
N ASP A 33 -10.52 -17.24 -16.20
CA ASP A 33 -9.97 -18.21 -17.17
C ASP A 33 -10.10 -19.67 -16.69
N ALA A 34 -10.30 -19.89 -15.37
CA ALA A 34 -10.51 -21.20 -14.75
C ALA A 34 -9.41 -22.25 -15.03
N THR A 35 -8.22 -21.82 -15.49
CA THR A 35 -7.06 -22.68 -15.68
C THR A 35 -6.07 -22.54 -14.53
N ALA A 36 -5.43 -23.66 -14.16
CA ALA A 36 -4.38 -23.64 -13.14
C ALA A 36 -3.21 -22.71 -13.52
N THR A 37 -2.89 -22.65 -14.82
CA THR A 37 -1.82 -21.79 -15.36
C THR A 37 -2.16 -20.31 -15.24
N ALA A 38 -3.37 -19.88 -15.63
CA ALA A 38 -3.77 -18.49 -15.49
C ALA A 38 -3.88 -18.06 -14.03
N MET A 39 -4.41 -18.92 -13.16
CA MET A 39 -4.43 -18.64 -11.72
C MET A 39 -3.02 -18.51 -11.14
N SER A 40 -2.07 -19.36 -11.57
CA SER A 40 -0.67 -19.26 -11.12
C SER A 40 -0.02 -17.95 -11.58
N ALA A 41 -0.27 -17.52 -12.82
CA ALA A 41 0.22 -16.25 -13.34
C ALA A 41 -0.40 -15.05 -12.59
N ALA A 42 -1.72 -15.09 -12.34
CA ALA A 42 -2.42 -14.08 -11.56
C ALA A 42 -1.90 -13.98 -10.13
N ILE A 43 -1.62 -15.10 -9.47
CA ILE A 43 -1.01 -15.14 -8.13
C ILE A 43 0.40 -14.53 -8.16
N ALA A 44 1.22 -14.86 -9.15
CA ALA A 44 2.57 -14.29 -9.26
C ALA A 44 2.54 -12.75 -9.38
N GLU A 45 1.63 -12.22 -10.21
CA GLU A 45 1.46 -10.77 -10.36
C GLU A 45 0.89 -10.14 -9.08
N ALA A 46 -0.11 -10.76 -8.45
CA ALA A 46 -0.66 -10.30 -7.17
C ALA A 46 0.40 -10.25 -6.07
N LEU A 47 1.32 -11.22 -6.02
CA LEU A 47 2.45 -11.22 -5.08
C LEU A 47 3.40 -10.05 -5.33
N HIS A 48 3.66 -9.68 -6.59
CA HIS A 48 4.47 -8.50 -6.90
C HIS A 48 3.80 -7.22 -6.37
N VAL A 49 2.49 -7.07 -6.59
CA VAL A 49 1.72 -5.93 -6.07
C VAL A 49 1.69 -5.90 -4.54
N CYS A 50 1.60 -7.07 -3.88
CA CYS A 50 1.73 -7.16 -2.41
C CYS A 50 3.06 -6.61 -1.89
N VAL A 51 4.18 -6.87 -2.59
CA VAL A 51 5.48 -6.32 -2.21
C VAL A 51 5.46 -4.79 -2.29
N GLN A 52 4.95 -4.25 -3.40
CA GLN A 52 4.81 -2.80 -3.58
C GLN A 52 3.96 -2.14 -2.49
N LEU A 53 2.82 -2.75 -2.14
CA LEU A 53 1.94 -2.31 -1.05
C LEU A 53 2.67 -2.28 0.29
N ASN A 54 3.41 -3.34 0.61
CA ASN A 54 4.16 -3.43 1.86
C ASN A 54 5.24 -2.35 1.96
N ASP A 55 5.93 -2.04 0.86
CA ASP A 55 6.94 -0.99 0.81
C ASP A 55 6.33 0.40 1.01
N GLN A 56 5.19 0.68 0.38
CA GLN A 56 4.47 1.94 0.57
C GLN A 56 4.00 2.12 2.01
N VAL A 57 3.39 1.09 2.61
CA VAL A 57 2.95 1.11 4.02
C VAL A 57 4.14 1.29 4.96
N ARG A 58 5.25 0.58 4.73
CA ARG A 58 6.48 0.76 5.51
C ARG A 58 6.99 2.20 5.42
N GLY A 59 6.97 2.81 4.23
CA GLY A 59 7.32 4.21 4.04
C GLY A 59 6.43 5.16 4.85
N MET A 60 5.12 4.92 4.87
CA MET A 60 4.18 5.68 5.71
C MET A 60 4.49 5.54 7.20
N GLN A 61 4.74 4.30 7.67
CA GLN A 61 5.09 4.04 9.06
C GLN A 61 6.36 4.78 9.50
N ILE A 62 7.40 4.80 8.65
CA ILE A 62 8.65 5.53 8.92
C ILE A 62 8.37 7.03 9.08
N ARG A 63 7.58 7.64 8.19
CA ARG A 63 7.22 9.07 8.27
C ARG A 63 6.45 9.40 9.55
N VAL A 64 5.49 8.55 9.93
CA VAL A 64 4.74 8.69 11.19
C VAL A 64 5.69 8.66 12.39
N LEU A 65 6.62 7.69 12.44
CA LEU A 65 7.59 7.59 13.52
C LEU A 65 8.53 8.80 13.58
N GLN A 66 9.02 9.27 12.43
CA GLN A 66 9.88 10.47 12.35
C GLN A 66 9.15 11.73 12.83
N SER A 67 7.88 11.91 12.44
CA SER A 67 7.07 13.04 12.88
C SER A 67 6.86 13.06 14.40
N ARG A 68 6.78 11.88 15.02
CA ARG A 68 6.65 11.73 16.48
C ARG A 68 7.95 12.08 17.20
N THR A 69 9.09 11.61 16.71
CA THR A 69 10.40 11.93 17.30
C THR A 69 10.76 13.43 17.17
N ALA A 70 10.35 14.09 16.08
CA ALA A 70 10.56 15.53 15.90
C ALA A 70 9.78 16.35 16.94
N ARG A 71 8.50 15.99 17.18
CA ARG A 71 7.65 16.63 18.21
C ARG A 71 8.18 16.44 19.63
N GLU A 72 8.82 15.31 19.93
CA GLU A 72 9.47 15.04 21.23
C GLU A 72 10.75 15.88 21.43
N SER A 73 11.41 16.29 20.35
CA SER A 73 12.66 17.08 20.39
C SER A 73 12.42 18.59 20.49
N GLU A 74 11.29 19.09 19.98
CA GLU A 74 10.88 20.50 20.06
C GLU A 74 10.22 20.87 21.41
N GLY A 75 9.93 19.87 22.25
CA GLY A 75 9.34 20.04 23.58
C GLY A 75 10.34 20.08 24.75
N LEU A 76 11.64 20.15 24.46
CA LEU A 76 12.76 20.29 25.40
C LEU A 76 13.49 21.62 25.18
#